data_AF-A0AAN4MJF2-F1
#
_entry.id   AF-A0AAN4MJF2-F1
#
_cell.length_a   1.000
_cell.length_b   1.000
_cell.length_c   1.000
_cell.angle_alpha   90.00
_cell.angle_beta   90.00
_cell.angle_gamma   90.00
#
_symmetry.space_group_name_H-M   'P 1'
#
loop_
_entity.id
_entity.type
_entity.pdbx_description
1 polymer ?
#
loop_
_entity_poly.entity_id
_entity_poly.type
_entity_poly.pdbx_seq_one_letter_code
_entity_poly.pdbx_strand_id
1 'polypeptide(L)'
;MLDTIIHAGIPFPEFMAVFVSLCEFVLGLLLTIGLFTQLSCLILIFICFIAFITVGIYTIPSGLDLITWTSWFFYIHDLLYIFILTFILSKKPDPLTLDHLLFKNYM
;
A
#
# COMPACT_ATOMS: atom_id res chain seq x y z
N MET A 1 10.97 -9.34 -2.85
CA MET A 1 9.83 -9.12 -3.76
C MET A 1 9.63 -10.26 -4.74
N LEU A 2 10.67 -10.69 -5.47
CA LEU A 2 10.56 -11.83 -6.39
C LEU A 2 10.04 -13.10 -5.68
N ASP A 3 10.68 -13.52 -4.60
CA ASP A 3 10.24 -14.71 -3.83
C ASP A 3 8.80 -14.56 -3.31
N THR A 4 8.43 -13.38 -2.83
CA THR A 4 7.08 -13.06 -2.35
C THR A 4 6.03 -13.26 -3.43
N ILE A 5 6.31 -12.81 -4.66
CA ILE A 5 5.39 -12.91 -5.81
C ILE A 5 5.34 -14.34 -6.36
N ILE A 6 6.46 -15.07 -6.32
CA ILE A 6 6.50 -16.49 -6.64
C ILE A 6 5.61 -17.27 -5.65
N HIS A 7 5.76 -17.02 -4.35
CA HIS A 7 4.95 -17.64 -3.30
C HIS A 7 3.47 -17.23 -3.37
N ALA A 8 3.17 -16.01 -3.82
CA ALA A 8 1.81 -15.52 -4.03
C ALA A 8 1.10 -16.17 -5.23
N GLY A 9 1.80 -16.93 -6.09
CA GLY A 9 1.22 -17.58 -7.25
C GLY A 9 0.82 -16.62 -8.38
N ILE A 10 1.43 -15.44 -8.44
CA ILE A 10 1.11 -14.40 -9.43
C ILE A 10 1.75 -14.77 -10.78
N PRO A 11 1.03 -14.68 -11.91
CA PRO A 11 1.58 -14.98 -13.22
C PRO A 11 2.69 -13.99 -13.60
N PHE A 12 3.75 -14.49 -14.26
CA PHE A 12 4.92 -13.71 -14.68
C PHE A 12 5.65 -12.99 -13.51
N PRO A 13 6.19 -13.73 -12.53
CA PRO A 13 6.73 -13.17 -11.29
C PRO A 13 7.91 -12.22 -11.50
N GLU A 14 8.77 -12.47 -12.49
CA GLU A 14 9.93 -11.61 -12.79
C GLU A 14 9.50 -10.22 -13.26
N PHE A 15 8.53 -10.14 -14.15
CA PHE A 15 8.00 -8.86 -14.63
C PHE A 15 7.19 -8.16 -13.54
N MET A 16 6.32 -8.89 -12.85
CA MET A 16 5.43 -8.30 -11.87
C MET A 16 6.17 -7.78 -10.63
N ALA A 17 7.27 -8.44 -10.23
CA ALA A 17 8.15 -7.93 -9.17
C ALA A 17 8.77 -6.58 -9.54
N VAL A 18 9.29 -6.43 -10.75
CA VAL A 18 9.86 -5.15 -11.19
C VAL A 18 8.77 -4.08 -11.31
N PHE A 19 7.59 -4.44 -11.84
CA PHE A 19 6.49 -3.49 -11.99
C PHE A 19 5.97 -2.99 -10.63
N VAL A 20 5.65 -3.90 -9.72
CA VAL A 20 5.13 -3.57 -8.38
C VAL A 20 6.16 -2.77 -7.59
N SER A 21 7.44 -3.19 -7.56
CA SER A 21 8.50 -2.41 -6.89
C SER A 21 8.64 -1.01 -7.41
N LEU A 22 8.58 -0.83 -8.74
CA LEU A 22 8.70 0.48 -9.34
C LEU A 22 7.49 1.35 -8.98
N CYS A 23 6.28 0.80 -9.03
CA CYS A 23 5.06 1.50 -8.62
C CYS A 23 5.12 1.92 -7.14
N GLU A 24 5.48 1.00 -6.23
CA GLU A 24 5.60 1.28 -4.81
C GLU A 24 6.64 2.36 -4.53
N PHE A 25 7.80 2.28 -5.19
CA PHE A 25 8.88 3.26 -5.02
C PHE A 25 8.49 4.64 -5.54
N VAL A 26 7.97 4.73 -6.77
CA VAL A 26 7.61 6.01 -7.39
C VAL A 26 6.47 6.67 -6.64
N LEU A 27 5.39 5.92 -6.34
CA LEU A 27 4.22 6.47 -5.65
C LEU A 27 4.50 6.75 -4.18
N GLY A 28 5.34 5.94 -3.52
CA GLY A 28 5.81 6.22 -2.16
C GLY A 28 6.67 7.49 -2.10
N LEU A 29 7.52 7.72 -3.10
CA LEU A 29 8.32 8.94 -3.22
C LEU A 29 7.42 10.15 -3.50
N LEU A 30 6.46 10.03 -4.42
CA LEU A 30 5.46 11.07 -4.72
C LEU A 30 4.66 11.46 -3.47
N LEU A 31 4.22 10.46 -2.70
CA LEU A 31 3.50 10.65 -1.45
C LEU A 31 4.39 11.37 -0.40
N THR A 32 5.67 11.01 -0.31
CA THR A 32 6.64 11.64 0.60
C THR A 32 6.89 13.11 0.25
N ILE A 33 6.97 13.42 -1.04
CA ILE A 33 7.12 14.80 -1.55
C ILE A 33 5.82 15.59 -1.39
N GLY A 34 4.68 14.92 -1.22
CA GLY A 34 3.37 15.56 -1.21
C GLY A 34 2.95 16.01 -2.61
N LEU A 35 3.16 15.17 -3.62
CA LEU A 35 2.69 15.39 -4.98
C LEU A 35 1.77 14.22 -5.39
N PHE A 36 0.64 14.54 -6.02
CA PHE A 36 -0.46 13.64 -6.35
C PHE A 36 -0.82 12.68 -5.19
N THR A 37 -0.95 13.24 -3.98
CA THR A 37 -1.11 12.48 -2.73
C THR A 37 -2.32 11.56 -2.75
N GLN A 38 -3.48 12.04 -3.20
CA GLN A 38 -4.71 11.24 -3.25
C GLN A 38 -4.61 10.08 -4.24
N LEU A 39 -4.06 10.31 -5.44
CA LEU A 39 -3.86 9.27 -6.45
C LEU A 39 -2.83 8.24 -5.97
N SER A 40 -1.73 8.70 -5.39
CA SER A 40 -0.69 7.82 -4.86
C SER A 40 -1.22 6.95 -3.72
N CYS A 41 -1.98 7.51 -2.78
CA CYS A 41 -2.65 6.75 -1.73
C CYS A 41 -3.59 5.68 -2.30
N LEU A 42 -4.42 6.01 -3.28
CA LEU A 42 -5.39 5.07 -3.85
C LEU A 42 -4.70 3.87 -4.49
N ILE A 43 -3.66 4.11 -5.29
CA ILE A 43 -2.91 3.04 -5.97
C ILE A 43 -2.13 2.20 -4.95
N LEU A 44 -1.48 2.83 -3.96
CA LEU A 44 -0.75 2.10 -2.92
C LEU A 44 -1.68 1.24 -2.05
N ILE A 45 -2.88 1.75 -1.69
CA ILE A 45 -3.90 0.96 -0.98
C ILE A 45 -4.28 -0.26 -1.80
N PHE A 46 -4.46 -0.10 -3.12
CA PHE A 46 -4.83 -1.22 -3.99
C PHE A 46 -3.74 -2.31 -4.04
N ILE A 47 -2.46 -1.91 -4.15
CA ILE A 47 -1.34 -2.84 -4.15
C ILE A 47 -1.24 -3.58 -2.80
N CYS A 48 -1.28 -2.86 -1.68
CA CYS A 48 -1.27 -3.46 -0.34
C CYS A 48 -2.49 -4.36 -0.10
N PHE A 49 -3.66 -4.03 -0.66
CA PHE A 49 -4.86 -4.85 -0.52
C PHE A 49 -4.72 -6.19 -1.25
N ILE A 50 -4.14 -6.18 -2.46
CA ILE A 50 -3.84 -7.41 -3.20
C ILE A 50 -2.79 -8.24 -2.44
N ALA A 51 -1.72 -7.61 -1.95
CA ALA A 51 -0.69 -8.29 -1.16
C ALA A 51 -1.27 -8.92 0.12
N PHE A 52 -2.17 -8.21 0.80
CA PHE A 52 -2.87 -8.71 1.98
C PHE A 52 -3.69 -9.97 1.68
N ILE A 53 -4.47 -9.97 0.58
CA ILE A 53 -5.29 -11.13 0.20
C ILE A 53 -4.43 -12.31 -0.24
N THR A 54 -3.34 -12.06 -0.97
CA THR A 54 -2.52 -13.10 -1.59
C THR A 54 -1.48 -13.71 -0.66
N VAL A 55 -0.91 -12.93 0.26
CA VAL A 55 0.17 -13.37 1.17
C VAL A 55 -0.18 -13.13 2.63
N GLY A 56 -0.77 -11.98 2.95
CA GLY A 56 -1.07 -11.58 4.33
C GLY A 56 -1.92 -12.59 5.09
N ILE A 57 -3.05 -13.03 4.51
CA ILE A 57 -3.97 -13.99 5.15
C ILE A 57 -3.31 -15.36 5.36
N TYR A 58 -2.51 -15.82 4.40
CA TYR A 58 -1.84 -17.12 4.47
C TYR A 58 -0.66 -17.15 5.44
N THR A 59 -0.17 -15.99 5.87
CA THR A 59 0.90 -15.87 6.87
C THR A 59 0.38 -16.21 8.28
N ILE A 60 -0.94 -16.15 8.51
CA ILE A 60 -1.53 -16.37 9.84
C ILE A 60 -1.56 -17.88 10.15
N PRO A 61 -0.91 -18.34 11.25
CA PRO A 61 -0.92 -19.75 11.62
C PRO A 61 -2.34 -20.27 11.94
N SER A 62 -2.67 -21.47 11.48
CA SER A 62 -3.93 -22.14 11.83
C SER A 62 -3.86 -22.75 13.24
N GLY A 63 -4.93 -22.63 14.02
CA GLY A 63 -5.04 -23.24 15.37
C GLY A 63 -4.69 -22.30 16.54
N LEU A 64 -4.75 -20.99 16.32
CA LEU A 64 -4.52 -19.97 17.34
C LEU A 64 -5.79 -19.62 18.13
N ASP A 65 -5.61 -19.25 19.40
CA ASP A 65 -6.65 -18.58 20.19
C ASP A 65 -7.05 -17.23 19.57
N LEU A 66 -8.29 -16.79 19.82
CA LEU A 66 -8.88 -15.58 19.22
C LEU A 66 -8.04 -14.31 19.47
N ILE A 67 -7.47 -14.16 20.67
CA ILE A 67 -6.61 -13.02 21.03
C ILE A 67 -5.33 -13.02 20.18
N THR A 68 -4.68 -14.19 20.07
CA THR A 68 -3.41 -14.30 19.35
C THR A 68 -3.65 -14.14 17.85
N TRP A 69 -4.74 -14.69 17.32
CA TRP A 69 -5.15 -14.48 15.92
C TRP A 69 -5.34 -13.00 15.60
N THR A 70 -6.02 -12.25 16.48
CA THR A 70 -6.24 -10.80 16.30
C THR A 70 -4.92 -10.03 16.35
N SER A 71 -4.00 -10.43 17.22
CA SER A 71 -2.65 -9.84 17.28
C SER A 71 -1.89 -10.06 15.98
N TRP A 72 -1.92 -11.27 15.41
CA TRP A 72 -1.29 -11.56 14.12
C TRP A 72 -1.91 -10.72 13.00
N PHE A 73 -3.24 -10.61 12.97
CA PHE A 73 -3.96 -9.82 11.99
C PHE A 73 -3.51 -8.34 11.97
N PHE A 74 -3.40 -7.71 13.15
CA PHE A 74 -2.91 -6.32 13.25
C PHE A 74 -1.40 -6.17 13.03
N TYR A 75 -0.63 -7.25 13.10
CA TYR A 75 0.82 -7.23 12.86
C TYR A 75 1.21 -7.30 11.37
N ILE A 76 0.24 -7.60 10.49
CA ILE A 76 0.48 -7.65 9.04
C ILE A 76 0.76 -6.23 8.53
N HIS A 77 1.94 -6.06 7.93
CA HIS A 77 2.42 -4.77 7.44
C HIS A 77 1.51 -4.15 6.38
N ASP A 78 0.96 -4.94 5.45
CA ASP A 78 0.04 -4.46 4.42
C ASP A 78 -1.21 -3.79 5.01
N LEU A 79 -1.73 -4.36 6.10
CA LEU A 79 -2.91 -3.88 6.77
C LEU A 79 -2.63 -2.55 7.49
N LEU A 80 -1.48 -2.46 8.17
CA LEU A 80 -1.00 -1.23 8.79
C LEU A 80 -0.83 -0.11 7.74
N TYR A 81 -0.25 -0.42 6.58
CA TYR A 81 -0.11 0.54 5.48
C TYR A 81 -1.46 1.03 4.97
N ILE A 82 -2.43 0.13 4.76
CA ILE A 82 -3.78 0.50 4.31
C ILE A 82 -4.44 1.47 5.31
N PHE A 83 -4.29 1.25 6.62
CA PHE A 83 -4.82 2.17 7.63
C PHE A 83 -4.20 3.56 7.54
N ILE A 84 -2.87 3.64 7.44
CA ILE A 84 -2.14 4.91 7.34
C ILE A 84 -2.54 5.66 6.07
N LEU A 85 -2.58 4.97 4.93
CA LEU A 85 -2.94 5.56 3.65
C LEU A 85 -4.40 6.00 3.61
N THR A 86 -5.32 5.23 4.20
CA THR A 86 -6.74 5.60 4.32
C THR A 86 -6.93 6.83 5.22
N PHE A 87 -6.12 6.94 6.28
CA PHE A 87 -6.12 8.12 7.15
C PHE A 87 -5.64 9.36 6.37
N ILE A 88 -4.56 9.24 5.59
CA ILE A 88 -4.06 10.33 4.73
C ILE A 88 -5.10 10.71 3.67
N LEU A 89 -5.73 9.71 3.02
CA LEU A 89 -6.77 9.91 2.01
C LEU A 89 -8.01 10.64 2.56
N SER A 90 -8.33 10.41 3.84
CA SER A 90 -9.46 11.07 4.52
C SER A 90 -9.20 12.54 4.85
N LYS A 91 -7.93 12.98 4.83
CA LYS A 91 -7.57 14.40 4.98
C LYS A 91 -7.68 15.10 3.62
N LYS A 92 -8.18 16.34 3.61
CA LYS A 92 -8.11 17.18 2.41
C LYS A 92 -6.65 17.45 2.06
N PRO A 93 -6.32 17.69 0.77
CA PRO A 93 -4.97 18.09 0.38
C PRO A 93 -4.58 19.36 1.16
N ASP A 94 -3.60 19.24 2.04
CA ASP A 94 -3.10 20.34 2.86
C ASP A 94 -2.35 21.35 1.97
N PRO A 95 -2.34 22.67 2.29
CA PRO A 95 -1.64 23.70 1.52
C PRO A 95 -0.10 23.54 1.46
N LEU A 96 0.47 22.65 2.27
CA LEU A 96 1.89 22.23 2.23
C LEU A 96 2.17 21.16 1.16
N THR A 97 1.13 20.59 0.58
CA THR A 97 1.20 19.60 -0.50
C THR A 97 1.42 20.36 -1.82
N LEU A 98 2.40 19.95 -2.64
CA LEU A 98 2.63 20.51 -3.97
C LEU A 98 1.39 20.40 -4.88
N ASP A 99 0.45 19.51 -4.55
CA ASP A 99 -0.88 19.43 -5.15
C ASP A 99 -1.63 20.77 -5.13
N HIS A 100 -1.50 21.55 -4.05
CA HIS A 100 -2.15 22.86 -3.94
C HIS A 100 -1.51 23.90 -4.86
N LEU A 101 -0.20 23.81 -5.11
CA LEU A 101 0.52 24.73 -6.01
C LEU A 101 0.17 24.49 -7.48
N LEU A 102 -0.05 23.24 -7.89
CA LEU A 102 -0.51 22.91 -9.24
C LEU A 102 -1.96 23.34 -9.50
N PHE A 103 -2.87 23.11 -8.55
CA PHE A 103 -4.28 23.52 -8.71
C PHE A 103 -4.51 25.03 -8.58
N LYS A 104 -3.64 25.77 -7.86
CA LYS A 104 -3.72 27.23 -7.76
C LYS A 104 -3.34 27.96 -9.06
N ASN A 105 -2.55 27.35 -9.94
CA ASN A 105 -2.14 27.98 -11.20
C ASN A 105 -3.11 27.75 -12.37
N TYR A 106 -4.14 26.92 -12.20
CA TYR A 106 -5.14 26.59 -13.22
C TYR A 106 -6.53 27.21 -12.94
N MET A 107 -6.66 28.06 -11.93
CA MET A 107 -7.91 28.75 -11.54
C MET A 107 -7.65 30.24 -11.35
#